data_AF-G4TKD7-F1
#
_entry.id   AF-G4TKD7-F1
#
_cell.length_a   1.000
_cell.length_b   1.000
_cell.length_c   1.000
_cell.angle_alpha   90.00
_cell.angle_beta   90.00
_cell.angle_gamma   90.00
#
_symmetry.space_group_name_H-M   'P 1'
#
loop_
_entity.id
_entity.type
_entity.pdbx_description
1 polymer ?
#
loop_
_entity_poly.entity_id
_entity_poly.type
_entity_poly.pdbx_seq_one_letter_code
_entity_poly.pdbx_strand_id
1 'polypeptide(L)'
;MATPSDVRENLRNILSAIQATRNAFPTVNASQARPLQPRAQPQAPISLPTKFNAAFAAVNSLEELISRPSTQEAFIAAQKLPPAPPKVAMKRKRSPVENTASLSTKRPSIHRAEISNVNAFPTTTSSGITIEDQETLEKFVRHVNAQGVVRLHFWSRSKINHQHTDGPQIAKPRYLRLTIPDLLVAYLDIAERQGGKKGYQVLLVTIFGARERKLPHCATDFSVFVKISQYLTSVLQNHPDADIPTMVDLLSSYRELYTEPCMVCGSCWSMEGDLPPVQRLWVPSQESGEQGHWMPRHYLCART
;
A
#
# COMPACT_ATOMS: atom_id res chain seq x y z
N MET A 1 -43.44 -20.66 2.36
CA MET A 1 -42.09 -20.56 2.96
C MET A 1 -41.09 -20.99 1.90
N ALA A 2 -40.06 -20.18 1.62
CA ALA A 2 -39.01 -20.55 0.66
C ALA A 2 -38.24 -21.76 1.21
N THR A 3 -38.00 -22.77 0.38
CA THR A 3 -37.23 -23.93 0.81
C THR A 3 -35.74 -23.58 0.92
N PRO A 4 -34.93 -24.30 1.70
CA PRO A 4 -33.48 -24.09 1.76
C PRO A 4 -32.79 -24.17 0.39
N SER A 5 -33.37 -24.94 -0.55
CA SER A 5 -32.89 -25.03 -1.93
C SER A 5 -33.13 -23.72 -2.68
N ASP A 6 -34.28 -23.09 -2.50
CA ASP A 6 -34.63 -21.82 -3.15
C ASP A 6 -33.73 -20.68 -2.67
N VAL A 7 -33.41 -20.63 -1.38
CA VAL A 7 -32.50 -19.64 -0.81
C VAL A 7 -31.08 -19.79 -1.38
N ARG A 8 -30.61 -21.03 -1.53
CA ARG A 8 -29.28 -21.33 -2.08
C ARG A 8 -29.17 -20.94 -3.55
N GLU A 9 -30.20 -21.22 -4.34
CA GLU A 9 -30.21 -20.87 -5.77
C GLU A 9 -30.32 -19.36 -5.97
N ASN A 10 -31.11 -18.68 -5.13
CA ASN A 10 -31.20 -17.21 -5.16
C ASN A 10 -29.85 -16.55 -4.81
N LEU A 11 -29.13 -17.06 -3.80
CA LEU A 11 -27.78 -16.60 -3.47
C LEU A 11 -26.79 -16.80 -4.61
N ARG A 12 -26.84 -17.94 -5.31
CA ARG A 12 -25.99 -18.16 -6.50
C ARG A 12 -26.28 -17.15 -7.59
N ASN A 13 -27.54 -16.87 -7.86
CA ASN A 13 -27.94 -15.92 -8.90
C ASN A 13 -27.47 -14.50 -8.57
N ILE A 14 -27.59 -14.07 -7.31
CA ILE A 14 -27.10 -12.75 -6.85
C ILE A 14 -25.57 -12.67 -6.92
N LEU A 15 -24.86 -13.70 -6.45
CA LEU A 15 -23.39 -13.74 -6.54
C LEU A 15 -22.90 -13.74 -8.00
N SER A 16 -23.58 -14.48 -8.88
CA SER A 16 -23.31 -14.48 -10.31
C SER A 16 -23.54 -13.11 -10.93
N ALA A 17 -24.63 -12.41 -10.57
CA ALA A 17 -24.90 -11.05 -11.04
C ALA A 17 -23.84 -10.04 -10.56
N ILE A 18 -23.40 -10.13 -9.29
CA ILE A 18 -22.32 -9.29 -8.75
C ILE A 18 -21.01 -9.56 -9.48
N GLN A 19 -20.69 -10.83 -9.74
CA GLN A 19 -19.47 -11.24 -10.44
C GLN A 19 -19.49 -10.83 -11.92
N ALA A 20 -20.63 -10.97 -12.60
CA ALA A 20 -20.84 -10.48 -13.95
C ALA A 20 -20.70 -8.96 -14.01
N THR A 21 -21.25 -8.22 -13.04
CA THR A 21 -21.09 -6.76 -12.95
C THR A 21 -19.62 -6.38 -12.74
N ARG A 22 -18.92 -7.07 -11.84
CA ARG A 22 -17.48 -6.90 -11.60
C ARG A 22 -16.64 -7.13 -12.85
N ASN A 23 -16.99 -8.12 -13.67
CA ASN A 23 -16.29 -8.42 -14.93
C ASN A 23 -16.69 -7.46 -16.06
N ALA A 24 -17.94 -6.96 -16.05
CA ALA A 24 -18.45 -5.97 -17.00
C ALA A 24 -17.93 -4.56 -16.72
N PHE A 25 -17.41 -4.31 -15.50
CA PHE A 25 -16.47 -3.22 -15.32
C PHE A 25 -15.17 -3.61 -16.02
N PRO A 26 -14.81 -2.99 -17.16
CA PRO A 26 -13.41 -3.01 -17.55
C PRO A 26 -12.64 -2.53 -16.33
N THR A 27 -11.61 -3.27 -15.91
CA THR A 27 -10.61 -2.74 -14.98
C THR A 27 -10.36 -1.30 -15.40
N VAL A 28 -10.53 -0.35 -14.48
CA VAL A 28 -10.36 1.10 -14.72
C VAL A 28 -9.00 1.41 -15.39
N ASN A 29 -8.10 0.43 -15.41
CA ASN A 29 -6.84 0.37 -16.14
C ASN A 29 -6.94 0.35 -17.69
N ALA A 30 -8.12 0.21 -18.30
CA ALA A 30 -8.25 0.15 -19.78
C ALA A 30 -8.62 1.48 -20.45
N SER A 31 -8.90 2.56 -19.72
CA SER A 31 -9.08 3.88 -20.33
C SER A 31 -7.72 4.53 -20.62
N GLN A 32 -7.04 4.04 -21.66
CA GLN A 32 -5.92 4.72 -22.28
C GLN A 32 -6.36 6.06 -22.90
N ALA A 33 -5.63 7.11 -22.53
CA ALA A 33 -5.27 8.28 -23.33
C ALA A 33 -6.31 8.83 -24.32
N ARG A 34 -7.27 9.63 -23.83
CA ARG A 34 -7.75 10.79 -24.60
C ARG A 34 -7.23 12.07 -23.95
N PRO A 35 -6.64 13.00 -24.71
CA PRO A 35 -6.30 14.34 -24.22
C PRO A 35 -7.55 15.00 -23.63
N LEU A 36 -7.46 15.44 -22.38
CA LEU A 36 -8.54 16.16 -21.71
C LEU A 36 -8.72 17.53 -22.37
N GLN A 37 -9.80 17.69 -23.14
CA GLN A 37 -10.29 19.02 -23.49
C GLN A 37 -10.83 19.71 -22.21
N PRO A 38 -10.68 21.04 -22.08
CA PRO A 38 -11.23 21.79 -20.96
C PRO A 38 -12.76 21.62 -20.93
N ARG A 39 -13.25 21.02 -19.85
CA ARG A 39 -14.68 20.77 -19.63
C ARG A 39 -15.38 22.08 -19.28
N ALA A 40 -16.31 22.51 -20.11
CA ALA A 40 -17.27 23.56 -19.76
C ALA A 40 -18.01 23.16 -18.47
N GLN A 41 -18.18 24.12 -17.54
CA GLN A 41 -18.86 23.92 -16.27
C GLN A 41 -20.26 23.31 -16.47
N PRO A 42 -20.64 22.25 -15.72
CA PRO A 42 -21.99 21.73 -15.75
C PRO A 42 -22.87 22.44 -14.70
N GLN A 43 -23.93 23.11 -15.15
CA GLN A 43 -25.06 23.55 -14.31
C GLN A 43 -26.19 22.50 -14.24
N ALA A 44 -25.88 21.20 -14.26
CA ALA A 44 -26.90 20.16 -14.13
C ALA A 44 -26.55 19.19 -12.97
N PRO A 45 -27.55 18.77 -12.17
CA PRO A 45 -27.35 17.75 -11.16
C PRO A 45 -26.81 16.48 -11.84
N ILE A 46 -25.74 15.92 -11.27
CA ILE A 46 -25.07 14.74 -11.78
C ILE A 46 -26.04 13.56 -11.63
N SER A 47 -26.77 13.23 -12.70
CA SER A 47 -27.50 11.98 -12.78
C SER A 47 -26.47 10.85 -12.88
N LEU A 48 -26.47 9.96 -11.90
CA LEU A 48 -25.69 8.73 -11.95
C LEU A 48 -26.06 7.98 -13.22
N PRO A 49 -25.08 7.55 -14.05
CA PRO A 49 -25.38 6.80 -15.26
C PRO A 49 -26.24 5.58 -14.94
N THR A 50 -27.30 5.35 -15.70
CA THR A 50 -28.31 4.29 -15.49
C THR A 50 -27.72 2.89 -15.27
N LYS A 51 -26.53 2.63 -15.81
CA LYS A 51 -25.77 1.39 -15.58
C LYS A 51 -25.36 1.14 -14.11
N PHE A 52 -25.25 2.18 -13.29
CA PHE A 52 -24.93 2.05 -11.87
C PHE A 52 -26.15 1.70 -11.01
N ASN A 53 -27.35 2.06 -11.45
CA ASN A 53 -28.59 1.79 -10.71
C ASN A 53 -28.83 0.28 -10.55
N ALA A 54 -28.50 -0.52 -11.57
CA ALA A 54 -28.61 -1.98 -11.49
C ALA A 54 -27.63 -2.59 -10.47
N ALA A 55 -26.41 -2.05 -10.37
CA ALA A 55 -25.41 -2.51 -9.40
C ALA A 55 -25.84 -2.14 -7.97
N PHE A 56 -26.31 -0.91 -7.75
CA PHE A 56 -26.83 -0.49 -6.44
C PHE A 56 -28.08 -1.27 -6.04
N ALA A 57 -28.98 -1.56 -6.98
CA ALA A 57 -30.13 -2.42 -6.73
C ALA A 57 -29.71 -3.84 -6.31
N ALA A 58 -28.70 -4.42 -6.96
CA ALA A 58 -28.17 -5.74 -6.60
C ALA A 58 -27.53 -5.76 -5.20
N VAL A 59 -26.82 -4.70 -4.81
CA VAL A 59 -26.25 -4.56 -3.46
C VAL A 59 -27.36 -4.45 -2.42
N ASN A 60 -28.38 -3.62 -2.66
CA ASN A 60 -29.52 -3.47 -1.75
C ASN A 60 -30.33 -4.78 -1.64
N SER A 61 -30.50 -5.52 -2.75
CA SER A 61 -31.16 -6.84 -2.72
C SER A 61 -30.36 -7.87 -1.92
N LEU A 62 -29.03 -7.82 -1.96
CA LEU A 62 -28.18 -8.68 -1.14
C LEU A 62 -28.28 -8.31 0.35
N GLU A 63 -28.28 -7.01 0.67
CA GLU A 63 -28.45 -6.53 2.03
C GLU A 63 -29.80 -6.95 2.61
N GLU A 64 -30.89 -6.81 1.85
CA GLU A 64 -32.21 -7.26 2.26
C GLU A 64 -32.23 -8.79 2.49
N LEU A 65 -31.60 -9.57 1.60
CA LEU A 65 -31.53 -11.02 1.72
C LEU A 65 -30.74 -11.47 2.96
N ILE A 66 -29.62 -10.80 3.26
CA ILE A 66 -28.81 -11.08 4.46
C ILE A 66 -29.59 -10.68 5.72
N SER A 67 -30.36 -9.60 5.66
CA SER A 67 -31.15 -9.10 6.80
C SER A 67 -32.39 -9.95 7.10
N ARG A 68 -32.80 -10.85 6.21
CA ARG A 68 -33.97 -11.73 6.45
C ARG A 68 -33.70 -12.69 7.61
N PRO A 69 -34.67 -12.87 8.54
CA PRO A 69 -34.52 -13.75 9.70
C PRO A 69 -34.14 -15.18 9.33
N SER A 70 -34.70 -15.73 8.25
CA SER A 70 -34.40 -17.08 7.76
C SER A 70 -32.93 -17.26 7.38
N THR A 71 -32.32 -16.22 6.79
CA THR A 71 -30.91 -16.25 6.38
C THR A 71 -30.01 -16.20 7.60
N GLN A 72 -30.35 -15.33 8.57
CA GLN A 72 -29.65 -15.23 9.85
C GLN A 72 -29.73 -16.54 10.66
N GLU A 73 -30.92 -17.15 10.74
CA GLU A 73 -31.12 -18.45 11.38
C GLU A 73 -30.31 -19.56 10.70
N ALA A 74 -30.24 -19.57 9.36
CA ALA A 74 -29.40 -20.51 8.62
C ALA A 74 -27.90 -20.31 8.90
N PHE A 75 -27.43 -19.07 9.05
CA PHE A 75 -26.05 -18.77 9.44
C PHE A 75 -25.75 -19.22 10.88
N ILE A 76 -26.65 -18.96 11.82
CA ILE A 76 -26.53 -19.41 13.21
C ILE A 76 -26.53 -20.95 13.28
N ALA A 77 -27.39 -21.61 12.50
CA ALA A 77 -27.42 -23.06 12.42
C ALA A 77 -26.13 -23.62 11.81
N ALA A 78 -25.58 -22.98 10.78
CA ALA A 78 -24.32 -23.37 10.16
C ALA A 78 -23.12 -23.20 11.09
N GLN A 79 -23.09 -22.17 11.96
CA GLN A 79 -22.04 -21.99 12.97
C GLN A 79 -22.07 -23.07 14.06
N LYS A 80 -23.25 -23.66 14.33
CA LYS A 80 -23.40 -24.75 15.30
C LYS A 80 -23.02 -26.12 14.75
N LEU A 81 -22.82 -26.25 13.43
CA LEU A 81 -22.33 -27.49 12.84
C LEU A 81 -20.87 -27.71 13.24
N PRO A 82 -20.48 -28.96 13.55
CA PRO A 82 -19.07 -29.27 13.80
C PRO A 82 -18.23 -28.88 12.57
N PRO A 83 -16.99 -28.42 12.77
CA PRO A 83 -16.11 -28.06 11.68
C PRO A 83 -16.03 -29.23 10.71
N ALA A 84 -16.20 -28.95 9.42
CA ALA A 84 -16.17 -29.98 8.39
C ALA A 84 -14.90 -30.83 8.59
N PRO A 85 -15.01 -32.17 8.58
CA PRO A 85 -13.86 -33.03 8.81
C PRO A 85 -12.74 -32.62 7.85
N PRO A 86 -11.48 -32.58 8.32
CA PRO A 86 -10.35 -32.18 7.50
C PRO A 86 -10.43 -32.99 6.22
N LYS A 87 -10.53 -32.29 5.07
CA LYS A 87 -10.61 -32.92 3.76
C LYS A 87 -9.44 -33.89 3.69
N VAL A 88 -9.74 -35.19 3.81
CA VAL A 88 -8.76 -36.25 3.65
C VAL A 88 -8.17 -35.99 2.29
N ALA A 89 -6.90 -35.57 2.27
CA ALA A 89 -6.20 -35.26 1.05
C ALA A 89 -6.22 -36.55 0.24
N MET A 90 -7.15 -36.64 -0.72
CA MET A 90 -7.13 -37.69 -1.73
C MET A 90 -5.80 -37.47 -2.45
N LYS A 91 -4.81 -38.27 -2.04
CA LYS A 91 -3.53 -38.42 -2.71
C LYS A 91 -3.86 -38.89 -4.11
N ARG A 92 -4.07 -37.95 -5.04
CA ARG A 92 -4.06 -38.23 -6.46
C ARG A 92 -2.68 -38.83 -6.72
N LYS A 93 -2.64 -40.15 -6.94
CA LYS A 93 -1.50 -40.87 -7.51
C LYS A 93 -1.17 -40.15 -8.82
N ARG A 94 -0.22 -39.23 -8.79
CA ARG A 94 0.44 -38.75 -10.01
C ARG A 94 1.20 -39.96 -10.54
N SER A 95 0.93 -40.30 -11.80
CA SER A 95 1.73 -41.26 -12.56
C SER A 95 3.20 -40.82 -12.54
N PRO A 96 4.14 -41.77 -12.54
CA PRO A 96 5.56 -41.47 -12.68
C PRO A 96 5.77 -40.90 -14.08
N VAL A 97 6.06 -39.60 -14.15
CA VAL A 97 6.57 -38.98 -15.37
C VAL A 97 8.04 -39.34 -15.45
N GLU A 98 8.41 -40.12 -16.47
CA GLU A 98 9.79 -40.49 -16.75
C GLU A 98 10.64 -39.23 -16.98
N ASN A 99 11.74 -39.19 -16.25
CA ASN A 99 12.74 -38.13 -16.27
C ASN A 99 13.37 -37.99 -17.66
N THR A 100 12.99 -36.95 -18.40
CA THR A 100 13.89 -36.37 -19.40
C THR A 100 14.94 -35.56 -18.66
N ALA A 101 16.17 -36.06 -18.69
CA ALA A 101 17.37 -35.44 -18.15
C ALA A 101 17.57 -34.05 -18.76
N SER A 102 17.15 -33.01 -18.03
CA SER A 102 17.58 -31.64 -18.26
C SER A 102 18.81 -31.39 -17.40
N LEU A 103 19.87 -30.93 -18.04
CA LEU A 103 21.16 -30.54 -17.48
C LEU A 103 20.95 -29.56 -16.31
N SER A 104 20.92 -30.11 -15.11
CA SER A 104 20.83 -29.34 -13.86
C SER A 104 22.19 -28.72 -13.60
N THR A 105 22.39 -27.49 -14.09
CA THR A 105 23.37 -26.56 -13.55
C THR A 105 23.09 -26.42 -12.05
N LYS A 106 23.93 -27.07 -11.24
CA LYS A 106 23.97 -26.93 -9.78
C LYS A 106 24.03 -25.45 -9.44
N ARG A 107 22.89 -24.84 -9.08
CA ARG A 107 22.91 -23.52 -8.45
C ARG A 107 23.64 -23.68 -7.12
N PRO A 108 24.66 -22.85 -6.82
CA PRO A 108 25.36 -22.91 -5.55
C PRO A 108 24.35 -22.75 -4.41
N SER A 109 24.50 -23.54 -3.35
CA SER A 109 23.66 -23.42 -2.16
C SER A 109 23.91 -22.05 -1.55
N ILE A 110 22.96 -21.14 -1.73
CA ILE A 110 22.98 -19.84 -1.07
C ILE A 110 22.82 -20.14 0.43
N HIS A 111 23.87 -19.91 1.21
CA HIS A 111 23.81 -19.99 2.66
C HIS A 111 22.73 -19.00 3.14
N ARG A 112 21.59 -19.55 3.54
CA ARG A 112 20.47 -18.77 4.08
C ARG A 112 20.87 -18.37 5.49
N ALA A 113 21.45 -17.17 5.64
CA ALA A 113 21.64 -16.58 6.95
C ALA A 113 20.27 -16.55 7.65
N GLU A 114 20.21 -17.07 8.87
CA GLU A 114 19.00 -17.08 9.69
C GLU A 114 18.73 -15.65 10.14
N ILE A 115 18.05 -14.89 9.28
CA ILE A 115 17.66 -13.52 9.57
C ILE A 115 16.53 -13.61 10.59
N SER A 116 16.84 -13.36 11.86
CA SER A 116 15.83 -13.29 12.92
C SER A 116 14.71 -12.33 12.48
N ASN A 117 13.45 -12.70 12.71
CA ASN A 117 12.23 -11.97 12.32
C ASN A 117 12.05 -10.64 13.09
N VAL A 118 13.12 -9.88 13.28
CA VAL A 118 13.08 -8.61 13.96
C VAL A 118 12.72 -7.57 12.90
N ASN A 119 11.45 -7.18 12.90
CA ASN A 119 11.02 -5.90 12.34
C ASN A 119 11.63 -4.78 13.19
N ALA A 120 12.96 -4.62 13.15
CA ALA A 120 13.59 -3.47 13.75
C ALA A 120 13.23 -2.29 12.85
N PHE A 121 12.42 -1.38 13.36
CA PHE A 121 12.51 0.01 12.98
C PHE A 121 13.60 0.61 13.87
N PRO A 122 14.47 1.51 13.38
CA PRO A 122 15.52 2.07 14.21
C PRO A 122 14.89 2.76 15.43
N THR A 123 15.41 2.44 16.61
CA THR A 123 14.99 3.06 17.87
C THR A 123 15.61 4.44 18.07
N THR A 124 16.70 4.72 17.36
CA THR A 124 17.43 5.99 17.38
C THR A 124 17.20 6.76 16.09
N THR A 125 16.99 8.08 16.21
CA THR A 125 16.88 9.01 15.08
C THR A 125 18.13 8.91 14.20
N SER A 126 17.98 8.45 12.96
CA SER A 126 19.12 8.19 12.06
C SER A 126 19.97 9.44 11.77
N SER A 127 19.38 10.62 11.75
CA SER A 127 20.10 11.85 11.38
C SER A 127 20.71 12.62 12.55
N GLY A 128 20.43 12.24 13.80
CA GLY A 128 20.75 13.05 14.98
C GLY A 128 20.05 14.42 15.02
N ILE A 129 19.24 14.76 14.01
CA ILE A 129 18.49 16.02 13.93
C ILE A 129 17.11 15.79 14.54
N THR A 130 16.87 16.40 15.70
CA THR A 130 15.53 16.43 16.30
C THR A 130 14.73 17.59 15.71
N ILE A 131 13.55 17.29 15.17
CA ILE A 131 12.65 18.30 14.60
C ILE A 131 11.63 18.71 15.67
N GLU A 132 11.84 19.86 16.30
CA GLU A 132 11.00 20.37 17.38
C GLU A 132 9.95 21.39 16.91
N ASP A 133 10.26 22.12 15.84
CA ASP A 133 9.49 23.24 15.33
C ASP A 133 9.59 23.37 13.80
N GLN A 134 8.86 24.34 13.25
CA GLN A 134 8.83 24.59 11.81
C GLN A 134 10.20 25.02 11.25
N GLU A 135 11.00 25.77 12.02
CA GLU A 135 12.32 26.25 11.58
C GLU A 135 13.33 25.11 11.46
N THR A 136 13.37 24.22 12.45
CA THR A 136 14.18 22.99 12.42
C THR A 136 13.74 22.06 11.30
N LEU A 137 12.43 21.96 11.02
CA LEU A 137 11.91 21.22 9.87
C LEU A 137 12.39 21.82 8.53
N GLU A 138 12.37 23.14 8.38
CA GLU A 138 12.90 23.81 7.18
C GLU A 138 14.41 23.61 7.01
N LYS A 139 15.18 23.69 8.11
CA LYS A 139 16.63 23.38 8.09
C LYS A 139 16.88 21.95 7.67
N PHE A 140 16.09 21.00 8.18
CA PHE A 140 16.15 19.60 7.78
C PHE A 140 15.85 19.42 6.28
N VAL A 141 14.80 20.06 5.76
CA VAL A 141 14.48 20.03 4.32
C VAL A 141 15.64 20.56 3.47
N ARG A 142 16.27 21.67 3.87
CA ARG A 142 17.45 22.20 3.17
C ARG A 142 18.64 21.24 3.25
N HIS A 143 18.86 20.61 4.40
CA HIS A 143 19.92 19.62 4.58
C HIS A 143 19.74 18.41 3.65
N VAL A 144 18.55 17.82 3.60
CA VAL A 144 18.23 16.69 2.71
C VAL A 144 18.43 17.08 1.24
N ASN A 145 17.96 18.26 0.84
CA ASN A 145 18.11 18.75 -0.54
C ASN A 145 19.57 19.01 -0.92
N ALA A 146 20.42 19.42 0.03
CA ALA A 146 21.83 19.66 -0.22
C ALA A 146 22.61 18.35 -0.52
N GLN A 147 22.15 17.21 -0.01
CA GLN A 147 22.74 15.90 -0.31
C GLN A 147 22.50 15.46 -1.76
N GLY A 148 21.46 15.99 -2.42
CA GLY A 148 21.17 15.74 -3.83
C GLY A 148 20.62 14.35 -4.18
N VAL A 149 20.50 13.43 -3.21
CA VAL A 149 19.99 12.06 -3.42
C VAL A 149 18.48 12.07 -3.66
N VAL A 150 17.74 12.83 -2.86
CA VAL A 150 16.28 13.00 -2.97
C VAL A 150 15.93 14.48 -2.86
N ARG A 151 14.74 14.85 -3.35
CA ARG A 151 14.21 16.22 -3.20
C ARG A 151 13.04 16.22 -2.23
N LEU A 152 13.14 17.00 -1.17
CA LEU A 152 12.11 17.20 -0.17
C LEU A 152 11.56 18.63 -0.25
N HIS A 153 10.25 18.80 -0.25
CA HIS A 153 9.62 20.12 -0.22
C HIS A 153 8.31 20.10 0.55
N PHE A 154 7.95 21.25 1.11
CA PHE A 154 6.60 21.45 1.63
C PHE A 154 5.62 21.45 0.47
N TRP A 155 4.57 20.64 0.58
CA TRP A 155 3.51 20.59 -0.40
C TRP A 155 2.25 21.23 0.17
N SER A 156 1.79 22.29 -0.51
CA SER A 156 0.48 22.88 -0.29
C SER A 156 -0.32 22.77 -1.59
N ARG A 157 -1.63 22.57 -1.48
CA ARG A 157 -2.49 22.78 -2.65
C ARG A 157 -2.39 24.25 -3.01
N SER A 158 -1.92 24.54 -4.24
CA SER A 158 -1.93 25.89 -4.78
C SER A 158 -3.33 26.47 -4.57
N LYS A 159 -3.38 27.62 -3.88
CA LYS A 159 -4.58 28.19 -3.26
C LYS A 159 -5.76 28.10 -4.23
N ILE A 160 -6.76 27.29 -3.89
CA ILE A 160 -8.13 27.59 -4.31
C ILE A 160 -8.37 28.98 -3.74
N ASN A 161 -8.63 29.97 -4.61
CA ASN A 161 -8.80 31.39 -4.28
C ASN A 161 -9.57 31.57 -2.96
N HIS A 162 -8.86 31.70 -1.85
CA HIS A 162 -9.41 32.16 -0.58
C HIS A 162 -9.53 33.67 -0.69
N GLN A 163 -10.48 34.12 -1.51
CA GLN A 163 -10.77 35.54 -1.72
C GLN A 163 -11.68 36.14 -0.64
N HIS A 164 -12.04 35.44 0.45
CA HIS A 164 -13.13 35.96 1.29
C HIS A 164 -13.12 35.69 2.80
N THR A 165 -11.98 35.40 3.43
CA THR A 165 -11.93 35.38 4.90
C THR A 165 -10.68 36.10 5.39
N ASP A 166 -10.89 37.32 5.87
CA ASP A 166 -9.90 38.17 6.52
C ASP A 166 -9.36 37.49 7.79
N GLY A 167 -8.18 36.88 7.67
CA GLY A 167 -7.44 36.33 8.80
C GLY A 167 -6.10 35.74 8.36
N PRO A 168 -4.95 36.19 8.90
CA PRO A 168 -3.64 35.66 8.55
C PRO A 168 -3.36 34.36 9.34
N GLN A 169 -4.20 33.34 9.16
CA GLN A 169 -3.82 31.98 9.52
C GLN A 169 -3.19 31.34 8.28
N ILE A 170 -1.88 31.52 8.15
CA ILE A 170 -1.07 30.72 7.23
C ILE A 170 -1.28 29.26 7.64
N ALA A 171 -2.08 28.52 6.86
CA ALA A 171 -2.38 27.13 7.12
C ALA A 171 -1.05 26.35 7.22
N LYS A 172 -0.75 25.81 8.41
CA LYS A 172 0.48 25.05 8.68
C LYS A 172 0.64 23.95 7.62
N PRO A 173 1.86 23.73 7.10
CA PRO A 173 2.08 22.76 6.03
C PRO A 173 1.68 21.37 6.50
N ARG A 174 0.71 20.78 5.80
CA ARG A 174 0.17 19.46 6.14
C ARG A 174 0.94 18.31 5.50
N TYR A 175 1.64 18.57 4.39
CA TYR A 175 2.33 17.53 3.65
C TYR A 175 3.78 17.89 3.36
N LEU A 176 4.65 16.89 3.49
CA LEU A 176 5.96 16.89 2.85
C LEU A 176 5.89 16.03 1.59
N ARG A 177 6.44 16.53 0.50
CA ARG A 177 6.59 15.77 -0.74
C ARG A 177 8.06 15.44 -0.94
N LEU A 178 8.36 14.14 -0.87
CA LEU A 178 9.65 13.58 -1.22
C LEU A 178 9.62 13.09 -2.65
N THR A 179 10.66 13.36 -3.43
CA THR A 179 10.79 12.92 -4.82
C THR A 179 12.15 12.26 -5.02
N ILE A 180 12.11 11.01 -5.48
CA ILE A 180 13.27 10.31 -6.03
C ILE A 180 13.20 10.47 -7.55
N PRO A 181 14.18 11.15 -8.19
CA PRO A 181 14.15 11.41 -9.63
C PRO A 181 13.89 10.13 -10.44
N ASP A 182 13.01 10.25 -11.45
CA ASP A 182 12.61 9.18 -12.37
C ASP A 182 12.01 7.90 -11.76
N LEU A 183 11.91 7.82 -10.44
CA LEU A 183 11.44 6.64 -9.73
C LEU A 183 10.06 6.86 -9.09
N LEU A 184 10.00 7.65 -8.01
CA LEU A 184 8.79 7.79 -7.21
C LEU A 184 8.63 9.18 -6.59
N VAL A 185 7.38 9.49 -6.24
CA VAL A 185 6.98 10.64 -5.44
C VAL A 185 6.23 10.09 -4.23
N ALA A 186 6.68 10.46 -3.03
CA ALA A 186 6.01 10.14 -1.78
C ALA A 186 5.44 11.41 -1.16
N TYR A 187 4.21 11.33 -0.67
CA TYR A 187 3.58 12.37 0.14
C TYR A 187 3.45 11.86 1.56
N LEU A 188 4.01 12.61 2.51
CA LEU A 188 3.96 12.34 3.93
C LEU A 188 2.96 13.32 4.56
N ASP A 189 1.84 12.83 5.08
CA ASP A 189 0.92 13.62 5.91
C ASP A 189 1.56 13.79 7.28
N ILE A 190 1.87 15.03 7.65
CA ILE A 190 2.56 15.35 8.90
C ILE A 190 1.63 16.14 9.83
N ALA A 191 1.73 15.86 11.13
CA ALA A 191 1.01 16.57 12.16
C ALA A 191 1.93 16.91 13.32
N GLU A 192 1.62 18.00 14.03
CA GLU A 192 2.27 18.30 15.31
C GLU A 192 1.92 17.20 16.31
N ARG A 193 2.91 16.76 17.10
CA ARG A 193 2.70 15.76 18.14
C ARG A 193 1.75 16.33 19.20
N GLN A 194 0.79 15.52 19.63
CA GLN A 194 -0.12 15.86 20.72
C GLN A 194 0.52 15.50 22.08
N GLY A 195 0.07 16.15 23.15
CA GLY A 195 0.50 15.78 24.51
C GLY A 195 1.78 16.45 25.01
N GLY A 196 2.04 17.70 24.60
CA GLY A 196 3.14 18.52 25.13
C GLY A 196 4.55 18.16 24.64
N LYS A 197 4.71 17.05 23.92
CA LYS A 197 5.93 16.75 23.16
C LYS A 197 6.00 17.68 21.96
N LYS A 198 7.08 18.47 21.85
CA LYS A 198 7.34 19.28 20.67
C LYS A 198 7.68 18.39 19.47
N GLY A 199 7.51 18.95 18.27
CA GLY A 199 7.86 18.30 17.02
C GLY A 199 6.70 17.74 16.23
N TYR A 200 7.05 16.99 15.18
CA TYR A 200 6.11 16.44 14.22
C TYR A 200 6.15 14.92 14.20
N GLN A 201 5.05 14.33 13.73
CA GLN A 201 4.91 12.90 13.45
C GLN A 201 4.35 12.69 12.04
N VAL A 202 4.70 11.56 11.44
CA VAL A 202 4.16 11.15 10.13
C VAL A 202 2.91 10.31 10.37
N LEU A 203 1.76 10.75 9.88
CA LEU A 203 0.48 10.04 10.02
C LEU A 203 0.26 9.02 8.91
N LEU A 204 0.61 9.39 7.68
CA LEU A 204 0.35 8.59 6.49
C LEU A 204 1.44 8.85 5.45
N VAL A 205 1.80 7.80 4.70
CA VAL A 205 2.66 7.93 3.52
C VAL A 205 1.96 7.32 2.31
N THR A 206 1.81 8.10 1.25
CA THR A 206 1.30 7.63 -0.04
C THR A 206 2.37 7.76 -1.12
N ILE A 207 2.59 6.67 -1.87
CA ILE A 207 3.62 6.59 -2.91
C ILE A 207 3.00 6.46 -4.29
N PHE A 208 3.59 7.19 -5.24
CA PHE A 208 3.26 7.17 -6.66
C PHE A 208 4.53 7.03 -7.48
N GLY A 209 4.39 6.52 -8.70
CA GLY A 209 5.46 6.62 -9.70
C GLY A 209 5.71 8.08 -10.07
N ALA A 210 6.96 8.43 -10.37
CA ALA A 210 7.34 9.81 -10.70
C ALA A 210 6.50 10.42 -11.85
N ARG A 211 5.95 9.58 -12.73
CA ARG A 211 5.15 9.98 -13.90
C ARG A 211 3.64 10.00 -13.68
N GLU A 212 3.11 9.51 -12.55
CA GLU A 212 1.66 9.34 -12.36
C GLU A 212 0.88 10.66 -12.23
N ARG A 213 1.53 11.81 -11.97
CA ARG A 213 0.89 13.14 -11.82
C ARG A 213 -0.40 13.11 -10.95
N LYS A 214 -0.37 12.32 -9.87
CA LYS A 214 -1.50 12.13 -8.94
C LYS A 214 -1.38 13.00 -7.69
N LEU A 215 -2.54 13.27 -7.09
CA LEU A 215 -2.65 13.97 -5.81
C LEU A 215 -2.54 12.99 -4.63
N PRO A 216 -2.19 13.45 -3.42
CA PRO A 216 -1.90 12.57 -2.26
C PRO A 216 -3.02 11.61 -1.85
N HIS A 217 -4.27 11.93 -2.20
CA HIS A 217 -5.49 11.20 -1.85
C HIS A 217 -5.98 10.27 -2.97
N CYS A 218 -5.29 10.24 -4.11
CA CYS A 218 -5.57 9.32 -5.20
C CYS A 218 -4.90 7.97 -4.95
N ALA A 219 -5.40 6.91 -5.59
CA ALA A 219 -4.72 5.61 -5.63
C ALA A 219 -3.71 5.56 -6.78
N THR A 220 -2.56 4.92 -6.57
CA THR A 220 -1.57 4.60 -7.62
C THR A 220 -2.08 3.46 -8.52
N ASP A 221 -1.71 3.48 -9.80
CA ASP A 221 -2.08 2.45 -10.78
C ASP A 221 -1.06 1.29 -10.81
N PHE A 222 0.12 1.48 -10.22
CA PHE A 222 1.20 0.48 -10.27
C PHE A 222 1.23 -0.35 -8.99
N SER A 223 1.19 -1.68 -9.16
CA SER A 223 1.21 -2.66 -8.07
C SER A 223 2.41 -2.48 -7.13
N VAL A 224 3.59 -2.13 -7.66
CA VAL A 224 4.81 -1.86 -6.90
C VAL A 224 4.56 -0.77 -5.85
N PHE A 225 4.02 0.38 -6.26
CA PHE A 225 3.79 1.51 -5.35
C PHE A 225 2.58 1.29 -4.42
N VAL A 226 1.58 0.51 -4.84
CA VAL A 226 0.52 0.03 -3.94
C VAL A 226 1.15 -0.76 -2.79
N LYS A 227 2.06 -1.69 -3.12
CA LYS A 227 2.70 -2.56 -2.12
C LYS A 227 3.63 -1.79 -1.18
N ILE A 228 4.40 -0.84 -1.70
CA ILE A 228 5.23 0.02 -0.85
C ILE A 228 4.35 0.87 0.08
N SER A 229 3.28 1.48 -0.42
CA SER A 229 2.35 2.28 0.42
C SER A 229 1.70 1.43 1.53
N GLN A 230 1.28 0.20 1.20
CA GLN A 230 0.74 -0.75 2.18
C GLN A 230 1.77 -1.12 3.25
N TYR A 231 3.01 -1.40 2.84
CA TYR A 231 4.11 -1.71 3.75
C TYR A 231 4.40 -0.54 4.69
N LEU A 232 4.54 0.69 4.17
CA LEU A 232 4.80 1.88 4.98
C LEU A 232 3.66 2.20 5.95
N THR A 233 2.40 1.96 5.54
CA THR A 233 1.25 2.08 6.45
C THR A 233 1.38 1.11 7.62
N SER A 234 1.79 -0.15 7.37
CA SER A 234 2.04 -1.12 8.43
C SER A 234 3.19 -0.71 9.34
N VAL A 235 4.25 -0.10 8.79
CA VAL A 235 5.37 0.44 9.58
C VAL A 235 4.89 1.53 10.52
N LEU A 236 4.12 2.51 10.03
CA LEU A 236 3.56 3.60 10.85
C LEU A 236 2.59 3.09 11.92
N GLN A 237 1.81 2.05 11.61
CA GLN A 237 0.92 1.43 12.60
C GLN A 237 1.67 0.77 13.75
N ASN A 238 2.81 0.12 13.43
CA ASN A 238 3.67 -0.51 14.44
C ASN A 238 4.55 0.51 15.17
N HIS A 239 4.85 1.65 14.53
CA HIS A 239 5.71 2.70 15.04
C HIS A 239 5.05 4.09 14.85
N PRO A 240 3.98 4.39 15.63
CA PRO A 240 3.25 5.66 15.48
C PRO A 240 4.11 6.89 15.82
N ASP A 241 5.15 6.70 16.63
CA ASP A 241 6.11 7.74 17.02
C ASP A 241 7.26 7.94 15.99
N ALA A 242 7.18 7.31 14.82
CA ALA A 242 8.20 7.42 13.77
C ALA A 242 8.49 8.89 13.43
N ASP A 243 9.76 9.24 13.55
CA ASP A 243 10.26 10.58 13.27
C ASP A 243 10.39 10.82 11.76
N ILE A 244 10.24 12.08 11.36
CA ILE A 244 10.35 12.48 9.95
C ILE A 244 11.72 12.12 9.37
N PRO A 245 12.87 12.35 10.05
CA PRO A 245 14.17 11.98 9.51
C PRO A 245 14.31 10.49 9.19
N THR A 246 13.93 9.61 10.12
CA THR A 246 13.95 8.16 9.87
C THR A 246 13.02 7.77 8.73
N MET A 247 11.82 8.36 8.63
CA MET A 247 10.92 8.06 7.51
C MET A 247 11.47 8.54 6.16
N VAL A 248 12.15 9.69 6.13
CA VAL A 248 12.84 10.19 4.93
C VAL A 248 14.02 9.30 4.55
N ASP A 249 14.78 8.80 5.53
CA ASP A 249 15.88 7.86 5.31
C ASP A 249 15.37 6.51 4.75
N LEU A 250 14.34 5.93 5.38
CA LEU A 250 13.62 4.76 4.88
C LEU A 250 13.15 4.95 3.44
N LEU A 251 12.53 6.10 3.13
CA LEU A 251 12.07 6.41 1.77
C LEU A 251 13.24 6.55 0.79
N SER A 252 14.34 7.15 1.23
CA SER A 252 15.54 7.36 0.41
C SER A 252 16.23 6.03 0.06
N SER A 253 16.10 5.00 0.90
CA SER A 253 16.59 3.64 0.60
C SER A 253 15.92 2.99 -0.63
N TYR A 254 14.79 3.53 -1.12
CA TYR A 254 14.18 3.04 -2.36
C TYR A 254 14.87 3.55 -3.62
N ARG A 255 15.92 4.38 -3.55
CA ARG A 255 16.62 4.90 -4.73
C ARG A 255 17.07 3.81 -5.72
N GLU A 256 17.40 2.63 -5.21
CA GLU A 256 17.86 1.46 -5.97
C GLU A 256 16.78 0.38 -6.09
N LEU A 257 15.49 0.73 -5.99
CA LEU A 257 14.36 -0.21 -5.93
C LEU A 257 14.41 -1.34 -6.97
N TYR A 258 14.82 -1.05 -8.21
CA TYR A 258 14.86 -2.03 -9.30
C TYR A 258 16.22 -2.68 -9.54
N THR A 259 17.26 -2.23 -8.84
CA THR A 259 18.64 -2.69 -9.02
C THR A 259 19.16 -3.45 -7.80
N GLU A 260 18.59 -3.20 -6.63
CA GLU A 260 19.03 -3.81 -5.37
C GLU A 260 18.48 -5.24 -5.22
N PRO A 261 19.33 -6.25 -5.00
CA PRO A 261 18.87 -7.62 -4.83
C PRO A 261 18.26 -7.84 -3.44
N CYS A 262 17.20 -8.63 -3.35
CA CYS A 262 16.61 -9.03 -2.08
C CYS A 262 17.64 -9.74 -1.20
N MET A 263 17.76 -9.33 0.08
CA MET A 263 18.69 -9.92 1.05
C MET A 263 18.47 -11.42 1.30
N VAL A 264 17.27 -11.95 1.00
CA VAL A 264 16.91 -13.36 1.24
C VAL A 264 17.16 -14.24 0.02
N CYS A 265 16.71 -13.82 -1.17
CA CYS A 265 16.79 -14.64 -2.38
C CYS A 265 17.86 -14.21 -3.38
N GLY A 266 18.52 -13.07 -3.16
CA GLY A 266 19.56 -12.52 -4.04
C GLY A 266 19.07 -12.00 -5.39
N SER A 267 17.76 -12.01 -5.65
CA SER A 267 17.16 -11.54 -6.91
C SER A 267 16.61 -10.11 -6.77
N CYS A 268 16.72 -9.30 -7.83
CA CYS A 268 16.09 -7.98 -7.91
C CYS A 268 14.60 -8.04 -8.30
N TRP A 269 14.12 -9.21 -8.69
CA TRP A 269 12.73 -9.45 -9.10
C TRP A 269 12.20 -10.74 -8.46
N SER A 270 10.96 -10.70 -7.97
CA SER A 270 10.29 -11.91 -7.50
C SER A 270 9.89 -12.79 -8.69
N MET A 271 10.13 -14.11 -8.57
CA MET A 271 9.68 -15.11 -9.56
C MET A 271 8.15 -15.14 -9.70
N GLU A 272 7.45 -14.68 -8.68
CA GLU A 272 5.99 -14.63 -8.61
C GLU A 272 5.59 -13.14 -8.55
N GLY A 273 5.05 -12.64 -9.65
CA GLY A 273 4.44 -11.30 -9.75
C GLY A 273 5.33 -10.14 -10.21
N ASP A 274 6.57 -10.40 -10.63
CA ASP A 274 7.50 -9.40 -11.19
C ASP A 274 7.60 -8.12 -10.33
N LEU A 275 7.64 -8.30 -9.00
CA LEU A 275 7.77 -7.19 -8.07
C LEU A 275 9.22 -7.11 -7.56
N PRO A 276 9.81 -5.91 -7.50
CA PRO A 276 11.09 -5.72 -6.85
C PRO A 276 10.99 -5.92 -5.32
N PRO A 277 12.11 -5.90 -4.59
CA PRO A 277 12.14 -5.92 -3.13
C PRO A 277 11.49 -4.67 -2.52
N VAL A 278 10.16 -4.68 -2.41
CA VAL A 278 9.38 -3.53 -1.95
C VAL A 278 9.40 -3.31 -0.43
N GLN A 279 9.92 -4.25 0.36
CA GLN A 279 10.08 -4.05 1.81
C GLN A 279 11.51 -3.62 2.12
N ARG A 280 11.65 -2.90 3.23
CA ARG A 280 12.93 -2.47 3.78
C ARG A 280 13.03 -2.96 5.22
N LEU A 281 14.17 -3.50 5.62
CA LEU A 281 14.41 -3.96 6.98
C LEU A 281 15.61 -3.21 7.54
N TRP A 282 15.48 -2.63 8.72
CA TRP A 282 16.62 -2.03 9.36
C TRP A 282 17.54 -3.11 9.88
N VAL A 283 18.81 -3.04 9.49
CA VAL A 283 19.88 -3.87 10.04
C VAL A 283 20.80 -2.96 10.85
N PRO A 284 20.85 -3.09 12.19
CA PRO A 284 21.76 -2.30 13.00
C PRO A 284 23.21 -2.62 12.63
N SER A 285 24.11 -1.63 12.64
CA SER A 285 25.54 -1.92 12.48
C SER A 285 26.05 -2.68 13.70
N GLN A 286 26.97 -3.60 13.48
CA GLN A 286 27.65 -4.34 14.55
C GLN A 286 28.77 -3.51 15.18
N GLU A 287 29.26 -2.49 14.48
CA GLU A 287 30.36 -1.66 14.93
C GLU A 287 29.85 -0.51 15.81
N SER A 288 30.54 -0.27 16.93
CA SER A 288 30.18 0.78 17.88
C SER A 288 30.33 2.17 17.23
N GLY A 289 29.21 2.80 16.88
CA GLY A 289 29.17 4.16 16.35
C GLY A 289 28.74 4.27 14.88
N GLU A 290 28.65 3.14 14.17
CA GLU A 290 28.09 3.15 12.82
C GLU A 290 26.56 3.14 12.84
N GLN A 291 25.96 3.85 11.90
CA GLN A 291 24.53 3.80 11.69
C GLN A 291 24.15 2.47 11.01
N GLY A 292 23.02 1.90 11.40
CA GLY A 292 22.44 0.80 10.64
C GLY A 292 22.05 1.22 9.23
N HIS A 293 21.55 0.26 8.45
CA HIS A 293 21.09 0.53 7.09
C HIS A 293 19.82 -0.26 6.75
N TRP A 294 19.07 0.24 5.77
CA TRP A 294 17.88 -0.41 5.27
C TRP A 294 18.23 -1.46 4.21
N MET A 295 17.87 -2.72 4.46
CA MET A 295 18.07 -3.82 3.53
C MET A 295 16.80 -4.18 2.75
N PRO A 296 16.91 -4.48 1.45
CA PRO A 296 15.80 -4.83 0.57
C PRO A 296 15.26 -6.24 0.84
N ARG A 297 13.93 -6.40 0.90
CA ARG A 297 13.27 -7.72 0.98
C ARG A 297 12.02 -7.77 0.10
N HIS A 298 11.82 -8.88 -0.62
CA HIS A 298 10.56 -9.13 -1.32
C HIS A 298 9.44 -9.39 -0.32
N TYR A 299 8.22 -8.96 -0.65
CA TYR A 299 7.04 -9.19 0.20
C TYR A 299 6.76 -10.68 0.46
N LEU A 300 7.11 -11.58 -0.48
CA LEU A 300 6.95 -13.03 -0.32
C LEU A 300 8.06 -13.63 0.53
N CYS A 301 9.28 -13.11 0.42
CA CYS A 301 10.40 -13.52 1.27
C CYS A 301 10.17 -13.13 2.73
N ALA A 302 9.20 -12.26 3.04
CA ALA A 302 8.76 -11.91 4.38
C ALA A 302 8.10 -13.07 5.16
N ARG A 303 7.49 -14.02 4.44
CA ARG A 303 6.65 -15.08 5.02
C ARG A 303 7.42 -16.34 5.38
N THR A 304 8.67 -16.44 4.96
CA THR A 304 9.55 -17.58 5.18
C THR A 304 10.58 -17.24 6.23
#